data_AF-A0A4S0IJR3-F1
#
_entry.id   AF-A0A4S0IJR3-F1
#
_cell.length_a   1.000
_cell.length_b   1.000
_cell.length_c   1.000
_cell.angle_alpha   90.00
_cell.angle_beta   90.00
_cell.angle_gamma   90.00
#
_symmetry.space_group_name_H-M   'P 1'
#
loop_
_entity.id
_entity.type
_entity.pdbx_description
1 polymer ?
#
loop_
_entity_poly.entity_id
_entity_poly.type
_entity_poly.pdbx_seq_one_letter_code
_entity_poly.pdbx_strand_id
1 'polypeptide(L)'
;EAVKKIDYDFSKLKVDGNLGLGFAIRAATLDAQVEDFLDRNPDAIVLHLGCGLDTRIFRVDPPRSVDWFDVDYPDVIDLRRRLYPPRERYHLIGSSVTEPEWLAEVPRNRSAMVVA
;
A
#
# COMPACT_ATOMS: atom_id res chain seq x y z
N GLU A 1 4.76 -14.59 -7.58
CA GLU A 1 4.16 -15.54 -6.61
C GLU A 1 2.70 -15.25 -6.22
N ALA A 2 2.29 -14.03 -5.81
CA ALA A 2 0.91 -13.77 -5.36
C ALA A 2 -0.18 -14.11 -6.39
N VAL A 3 -0.01 -13.75 -7.67
CA VAL A 3 -0.95 -14.06 -8.77
C VAL A 3 -1.23 -15.56 -8.87
N LYS A 4 -0.23 -16.42 -8.65
CA LYS A 4 -0.37 -17.88 -8.71
C LYS A 4 -1.21 -18.45 -7.56
N LYS A 5 -1.42 -17.69 -6.48
CA LYS A 5 -2.22 -18.08 -5.31
C LYS A 5 -3.70 -17.71 -5.45
N ILE A 6 -4.08 -17.03 -6.54
CA ILE A 6 -5.44 -16.55 -6.77
C ILE A 6 -6.04 -17.40 -7.88
N ASP A 7 -7.11 -18.14 -7.55
CA ASP A 7 -7.92 -18.86 -8.54
C ASP A 7 -8.86 -17.88 -9.25
N TYR A 8 -8.27 -17.10 -10.16
CA TYR A 8 -8.97 -16.11 -10.98
C TYR A 8 -8.46 -16.15 -12.41
N ASP A 9 -9.39 -16.07 -13.36
CA ASP A 9 -9.06 -15.92 -14.78
C ASP A 9 -8.63 -14.48 -15.08
N PHE A 10 -7.32 -14.21 -14.96
CA PHE A 10 -6.73 -12.90 -15.18
C PHE A 10 -6.88 -12.37 -16.62
N SER A 11 -7.21 -13.22 -17.59
CA SER A 11 -7.51 -12.76 -18.95
C SER A 11 -8.75 -11.85 -19.00
N LYS A 12 -9.66 -11.98 -18.02
CA LYS A 12 -10.85 -11.14 -17.85
C LYS A 12 -10.53 -9.69 -17.52
N LEU A 13 -9.35 -9.40 -16.98
CA LEU A 13 -8.93 -8.02 -16.69
C LEU A 13 -8.64 -7.22 -17.96
N LYS A 14 -8.45 -7.89 -19.11
CA LYS A 14 -8.18 -7.26 -20.42
C LYS A 14 -7.04 -6.21 -20.37
N VAL A 15 -6.01 -6.47 -19.56
CA VAL A 15 -4.84 -5.60 -19.47
C VAL A 15 -3.96 -5.85 -20.68
N ASP A 16 -3.94 -4.88 -21.59
CA ASP A 16 -3.00 -4.87 -22.71
C ASP A 16 -1.64 -4.26 -22.31
N GLY A 17 -0.68 -4.29 -23.24
CA GLY A 17 0.68 -3.80 -22.98
C GLY A 17 0.74 -2.30 -22.66
N ASN A 18 -0.13 -1.48 -23.25
CA ASN A 18 -0.14 -0.05 -23.02
C ASN A 18 -0.74 0.28 -21.64
N LEU A 19 -1.83 -0.39 -21.26
CA LEU A 19 -2.44 -0.25 -19.95
C LEU A 19 -1.49 -0.74 -18.85
N GLY A 20 -0.83 -1.89 -19.07
CA GLY A 20 0.20 -2.40 -18.17
C GLY A 20 1.37 -1.44 -17.98
N LEU A 21 1.87 -0.84 -19.07
CA LEU A 21 2.91 0.19 -19.00
C LEU A 21 2.43 1.43 -18.24
N GLY A 22 1.19 1.87 -18.47
CA GLY A 22 0.59 2.98 -17.73
C GLY A 22 0.55 2.73 -16.22
N PHE A 23 0.19 1.52 -15.79
CA PHE A 23 0.23 1.14 -14.38
C PHE A 23 1.65 1.16 -13.82
N ALA A 24 2.63 0.65 -14.57
CA ALA A 24 4.03 0.65 -14.15
C ALA A 24 4.57 2.09 -13.97
N ILE A 25 4.28 2.99 -14.92
CA ILE A 25 4.69 4.40 -14.84
C ILE A 25 4.03 5.10 -13.65
N ARG A 26 2.71 4.91 -13.47
CA ARG A 26 1.99 5.46 -12.31
C ARG A 26 2.60 4.97 -10.99
N ALA A 27 2.84 3.67 -10.88
CA ALA A 27 3.44 3.07 -9.68
C ALA A 27 4.83 3.67 -9.42
N ALA A 28 5.73 3.66 -10.40
CA ALA A 28 7.08 4.22 -10.27
C ALA A 28 7.07 5.72 -9.88
N THR A 29 6.12 6.48 -10.40
CA THR A 29 6.00 7.92 -10.10
C THR A 29 5.60 8.15 -8.64
N LEU A 30 4.61 7.39 -8.14
CA LEU A 30 4.18 7.47 -6.74
C LEU A 30 5.27 6.94 -5.80
N ASP A 31 5.94 5.85 -6.18
CA ASP A 31 7.03 5.25 -5.39
C ASP A 31 8.16 6.28 -5.21
N ALA A 32 8.59 6.97 -6.28
CA ALA A 32 9.60 8.03 -6.21
C ALA A 32 9.19 9.20 -5.31
N GLN A 33 7.92 9.63 -5.35
CA GLN A 33 7.44 10.69 -4.46
C GLN A 33 7.42 10.29 -2.99
N VAL A 34 7.12 9.02 -2.71
CA VAL A 34 7.17 8.47 -1.35
C VAL A 34 8.61 8.39 -0.88
N GLU A 35 9.52 7.85 -1.70
CA GLU A 35 10.97 7.77 -1.40
C GLU A 35 11.54 9.15 -1.08
N ASP A 36 11.33 10.13 -1.96
CA ASP A 36 11.78 11.51 -1.77
C ASP A 36 11.24 12.13 -0.46
N PHE A 37 10.03 11.77 -0.04
CA PHE A 37 9.44 12.25 1.22
C PHE A 37 10.09 11.59 2.42
N LEU A 38 10.33 10.28 2.35
CA LEU A 38 10.95 9.51 3.42
C LEU A 38 12.42 9.89 3.64
N ASP A 39 13.15 10.25 2.58
CA ASP A 39 14.51 10.78 2.67
C ASP A 39 14.59 12.07 3.49
N ARG A 40 13.53 12.90 3.42
CA ARG A 40 13.40 14.13 4.19
C ARG A 40 12.80 13.92 5.58
N ASN A 41 12.14 12.79 5.82
CA ASN A 41 11.39 12.49 7.04
C ASN A 41 11.64 11.02 7.47
N PRO A 42 12.81 10.70 8.04
CA PRO A 42 13.21 9.32 8.30
C PRO A 42 12.36 8.59 9.37
N ASP A 43 11.60 9.32 10.19
CA ASP A 43 10.66 8.77 11.20
C ASP A 43 9.19 9.12 10.85
N ALA A 44 8.84 9.03 9.57
CA ALA A 44 7.51 9.40 9.09
C ALA A 44 6.46 8.28 9.17
N ILE A 45 5.21 8.66 8.89
CA ILE A 45 4.11 7.76 8.59
C ILE A 45 3.80 7.80 7.09
N VAL A 46 3.48 6.65 6.51
CA VAL A 46 2.82 6.57 5.19
C VAL A 46 1.42 6.00 5.38
N LEU A 47 0.40 6.72 4.89
CA LEU A 47 -0.99 6.30 4.85
C LEU A 47 -1.36 6.00 3.40
N HIS A 48 -1.58 4.73 3.08
CA HIS A 48 -1.97 4.30 1.75
C HIS A 48 -3.44 3.87 1.76
N LEU A 49 -4.28 4.77 1.24
CA LEU A 49 -5.73 4.71 1.33
C LEU A 49 -6.28 4.02 0.09
N GLY A 50 -7.14 3.01 0.27
CA GLY A 50 -7.61 2.18 -0.85
C GLY A 50 -6.45 1.37 -1.45
N CYS A 51 -5.62 0.78 -0.58
CA CYS A 51 -4.35 0.15 -0.99
C CYS A 51 -4.49 -1.02 -1.97
N GLY A 52 -5.70 -1.60 -2.08
CA GLY A 52 -6.01 -2.70 -2.97
C GLY A 52 -5.04 -3.87 -2.80
N LEU A 53 -4.50 -4.35 -3.91
CA LEU A 53 -3.43 -5.37 -3.93
C LEU A 53 -2.06 -4.79 -4.30
N ASP A 54 -1.88 -3.47 -4.25
CA ASP A 54 -0.61 -2.84 -4.58
C ASP A 54 0.48 -3.22 -3.57
N THR A 55 1.65 -3.61 -4.08
CA THR A 55 2.81 -4.07 -3.32
C THR A 55 3.82 -2.97 -3.01
N ARG A 56 3.43 -1.68 -3.08
CA ARG A 56 4.31 -0.53 -2.92
C ARG A 56 5.25 -0.62 -1.72
N ILE A 57 4.75 -1.01 -0.55
CA ILE A 57 5.60 -1.16 0.65
C ILE A 57 6.80 -2.10 0.43
N PHE A 58 6.65 -3.13 -0.40
CA PHE A 58 7.73 -4.07 -0.73
C PHE A 58 8.66 -3.55 -1.82
N ARG A 59 8.21 -2.60 -2.65
CA ARG A 59 9.05 -1.95 -3.68
C ARG A 59 9.87 -0.81 -3.09
N VAL A 60 9.21 0.05 -2.30
CA VAL A 60 9.82 1.20 -1.61
C VAL A 60 10.73 0.74 -0.46
N ASP A 61 10.40 -0.37 0.20
CA ASP A 61 11.18 -0.96 1.30
C ASP A 61 11.65 0.06 2.37
N PRO A 62 10.70 0.78 3.02
CA PRO A 62 11.04 1.89 3.91
C PRO A 62 11.82 1.42 5.16
N PRO A 63 12.67 2.28 5.76
CA PRO A 63 13.43 1.93 6.95
C PRO A 63 12.52 1.60 8.14
N ARG A 64 13.03 0.84 9.11
CA ARG A 64 12.29 0.37 10.31
C ARG A 64 11.77 1.48 11.23
N SER A 65 12.17 2.72 11.03
CA SER A 65 11.64 3.89 11.74
C SER A 65 10.28 4.35 11.21
N VAL A 66 9.96 4.04 9.94
CA VAL A 66 8.70 4.42 9.28
C VAL A 66 7.59 3.46 9.66
N ASP A 67 6.40 3.98 9.98
CA ASP A 67 5.19 3.17 9.99
C ASP A 67 4.42 3.32 8.69
N TRP A 68 4.06 2.19 8.11
CA TRP A 68 3.25 2.13 6.90
C TRP A 68 1.87 1.57 7.23
N PHE A 69 0.81 2.31 6.92
CA PHE A 69 -0.57 1.89 7.11
C PHE A 69 -1.23 1.71 5.74
N ASP A 70 -1.61 0.49 5.44
CA ASP A 70 -2.50 0.19 4.32
C ASP A 70 -3.93 0.10 4.87
N VAL A 71 -4.82 0.92 4.31
CA VAL A 71 -6.23 1.00 4.69
C VAL A 71 -7.09 0.61 3.50
N ASP A 72 -7.96 -0.37 3.67
CA ASP A 72 -8.93 -0.79 2.67
C ASP A 72 -10.04 -1.60 3.35
N TYR A 73 -11.07 -2.00 2.59
CA TYR A 73 -12.14 -2.83 3.11
C TYR A 73 -11.61 -4.12 3.76
N PRO A 74 -12.28 -4.64 4.82
CA PRO A 74 -11.85 -5.84 5.53
C PRO A 74 -11.50 -7.02 4.62
N ASP A 75 -12.33 -7.30 3.61
CA ASP A 75 -12.10 -8.40 2.66
C ASP A 75 -10.82 -8.24 1.83
N VAL A 76 -10.47 -7.01 1.46
CA VAL A 76 -9.24 -6.68 0.72
C VAL A 76 -8.05 -6.91 1.63
N ILE A 77 -8.11 -6.41 2.86
CA ILE A 77 -7.04 -6.58 3.85
C ILE A 77 -6.82 -8.05 4.21
N ASP A 78 -7.88 -8.82 4.38
CA ASP A 78 -7.79 -10.27 4.64
C ASP A 78 -7.22 -11.03 3.45
N LEU A 79 -7.47 -10.59 2.22
CA LEU A 79 -6.79 -11.13 1.05
C LEU A 79 -5.29 -10.77 1.05
N ARG A 80 -4.92 -9.53 1.36
CA ARG A 80 -3.50 -9.11 1.47
C ARG A 80 -2.73 -9.96 2.48
N ARG A 81 -3.30 -10.21 3.67
CA ARG A 81 -2.70 -11.06 4.72
C ARG A 81 -2.38 -12.48 4.25
N ARG A 82 -3.17 -13.02 3.32
CA ARG A 82 -2.96 -14.37 2.74
C ARG A 82 -1.93 -14.39 1.62
N LEU A 83 -1.83 -13.29 0.87
CA LEU A 83 -0.99 -13.21 -0.32
C LEU A 83 0.45 -12.81 -0.01
N TYR A 84 0.64 -11.85 0.88
CA TYR A 84 1.91 -11.17 1.13
C TYR A 84 2.50 -11.54 2.49
N PRO A 85 3.84 -11.55 2.63
CA PRO A 85 4.48 -11.83 3.91
C PRO A 85 4.22 -10.68 4.90
N PRO A 86 4.18 -10.97 6.22
CA PRO A 86 4.14 -9.92 7.23
C PRO A 86 5.46 -9.12 7.23
N ARG A 87 5.40 -7.87 7.71
CA ARG A 87 6.56 -6.98 7.86
C ARG A 87 6.41 -6.23 9.19
N GLU A 88 7.53 -5.91 9.82
CA GLU A 88 7.55 -5.02 10.98
C GLU A 88 7.16 -3.59 10.57
N ARG A 89 6.46 -2.85 11.45
CA ARG A 89 5.98 -1.49 11.19
C ARG A 89 5.10 -1.36 9.94
N TYR A 90 4.45 -2.47 9.57
CA TYR A 90 3.47 -2.54 8.51
C TYR A 90 2.11 -2.91 9.09
N HIS A 91 1.19 -1.96 9.03
CA HIS A 91 -0.12 -2.04 9.65
C HIS A 91 -1.18 -2.20 8.56
N LEU A 92 -2.04 -3.20 8.73
CA LEU A 92 -3.09 -3.56 7.80
C LEU A 92 -4.44 -3.31 8.47
N ILE A 93 -5.11 -2.22 8.10
CA ILE A 93 -6.37 -1.79 8.74
C ILE A 93 -7.56 -2.05 7.81
N GLY A 94 -8.43 -2.97 8.22
CA GLY A 94 -9.68 -3.29 7.54
C GLY A 94 -10.77 -2.30 7.89
N SER A 95 -10.92 -1.24 7.11
CA SER A 95 -11.93 -0.19 7.31
C SER A 95 -12.25 0.52 6.00
N SER A 96 -13.44 1.09 5.88
CA SER A 96 -13.65 2.14 4.89
C SER A 96 -12.80 3.35 5.27
N VAL A 97 -12.14 3.97 4.27
CA VAL A 97 -11.31 5.17 4.48
C VAL A 97 -12.13 6.39 4.93
N THR A 98 -13.46 6.36 4.69
CA THR A 98 -14.39 7.42 5.09
C THR A 98 -14.82 7.34 6.55
N GLU A 99 -14.62 6.19 7.21
CA GLU A 99 -14.96 6.01 8.61
C GLU A 99 -13.81 6.56 9.47
N PRO A 100 -14.07 7.38 10.51
CA PRO A 100 -13.01 8.03 11.26
C PRO A 100 -12.25 7.10 12.22
N GLU A 101 -12.79 5.94 12.56
CA GLU A 101 -12.29 5.07 13.63
C GLU A 101 -10.89 4.53 13.35
N TRP A 102 -10.55 4.25 12.09
CA TRP A 102 -9.21 3.74 11.72
C TRP A 102 -8.10 4.73 12.04
N LEU A 103 -8.39 6.04 12.10
CA LEU A 103 -7.42 7.07 12.49
C LEU A 103 -7.00 6.98 13.96
N ALA A 104 -7.72 6.22 14.79
CA ALA A 104 -7.34 5.99 16.19
C ALA A 104 -6.02 5.19 16.30
N GLU A 105 -5.69 4.39 15.29
CA GLU A 105 -4.46 3.58 15.25
C GLU A 105 -3.23 4.37 14.75
N VAL A 106 -3.44 5.58 14.21
CA VAL A 106 -2.38 6.37 13.56
C VAL A 106 -1.74 7.36 14.54
N PRO A 107 -0.40 7.34 14.72
CA PRO A 107 0.29 8.33 15.55
C PRO A 107 0.13 9.75 14.99
N ARG A 108 -0.05 10.73 15.88
CA ARG A 108 -0.38 12.13 15.49
C ARG A 108 0.77 13.11 15.58
N ASN A 109 1.96 12.63 15.95
CA ASN A 109 3.13 13.44 16.29
C ASN A 109 4.29 13.31 15.29
N ARG A 110 4.04 12.81 14.08
CA ARG A 110 5.06 12.59 13.04
C ARG A 110 4.58 13.14 11.70
N SER A 111 5.52 13.50 10.82
CA SER A 111 5.22 13.82 9.43
C SER A 111 4.51 12.65 8.76
N ALA A 112 3.48 12.93 7.96
CA ALA A 112 2.71 11.92 7.26
C ALA A 112 2.64 12.21 5.75
N MET A 113 2.78 11.17 4.94
CA MET A 113 2.46 11.18 3.51
C MET A 113 1.20 10.35 3.27
N VAL A 114 0.29 10.88 2.46
CA VAL A 114 -0.93 10.17 2.03
C VAL A 114 -0.77 9.77 0.57
N VAL A 115 -1.04 8.50 0.28
CA VAL A 115 -1.09 7.95 -1.08
C VAL A 115 -2.50 7.42 -1.33
N ALA A 116 -3.14 7.86 -2.41
CA ALA A 116 -4.51 7.51 -2.82
C ALA A 116 -4.63 7.47 -4.35
#